data_AF-A0AAU2RN31-F1
#
_entry.id   AF-A0AAU2RN31-F1
#
_cell.length_a   1.000
_cell.length_b   1.000
_cell.length_c   1.000
_cell.angle_alpha   90.00
_cell.angle_beta   90.00
_cell.angle_gamma   90.00
#
_symmetry.space_group_name_H-M   'P 1'
#
loop_
_entity.id
_entity.type
_entity.pdbx_description
1 polymer ?
#
loop_
_entity_poly.entity_id
_entity_poly.type
_entity_poly.pdbx_seq_one_letter_code
_entity_poly.pdbx_strand_id
1 'polypeptide(L)'
;MTTQPTAPNADGYRPLAALGDAGLLWLFNRTTLHPRGLTLAFCADDQGEVNGWKLQPSPDGEPWSFDPTLDADGYRRAEATLTAALAGPTADPPPFAEQRHEEALTCICGAPVEWVSRTEDFGWRHSPAAGRSCQRARPRCPECHTPHALLPGEPPMCGGLREGVIVPAATEATDPLTPPADDEEGNGVRVISTSRVHRDGGPDGVRIVYTARVPRDQGFAAFAEAFEIIDRETGNAARREG
;
A
#
# COMPACT_ATOMS: atom_id res chain seq x y z
N MET A 1 -30.79 1.14 10.33
CA MET A 1 -30.53 1.60 8.95
C MET A 1 -29.65 0.56 8.31
N THR A 2 -30.09 -0.08 7.22
CA THR A 2 -29.28 -1.08 6.51
C THR A 2 -28.38 -0.33 5.54
N THR A 3 -27.10 -0.20 5.85
CA THR A 3 -26.13 0.40 4.93
C THR A 3 -25.94 -0.56 3.76
N GLN A 4 -26.23 -0.11 2.55
CA GLN A 4 -26.03 -0.89 1.34
C GLN A 4 -24.51 -1.06 1.14
N PRO A 5 -24.00 -2.26 0.82
CA PRO A 5 -22.57 -2.48 0.66
C PRO A 5 -22.02 -1.61 -0.47
N THR A 6 -20.93 -0.91 -0.18
CA THR A 6 -20.21 -0.07 -1.14
C THR A 6 -19.80 -0.90 -2.36
N ALA A 7 -20.19 -0.42 -3.55
CA ALA A 7 -19.82 -1.04 -4.81
C ALA A 7 -18.29 -1.02 -5.00
N PRO A 8 -17.71 -2.02 -5.69
CA PRO A 8 -16.31 -1.96 -6.09
C PRO A 8 -16.04 -0.74 -6.99
N ASN A 9 -14.80 -0.23 -6.95
CA ASN A 9 -14.35 0.82 -7.86
C ASN A 9 -14.20 0.28 -9.31
N ALA A 10 -13.83 1.16 -10.24
CA ALA A 10 -13.68 0.82 -11.66
C ALA A 10 -12.68 -0.34 -11.93
N ASP A 11 -11.78 -0.61 -10.98
CA ASP A 11 -10.77 -1.66 -11.05
C ASP A 11 -11.19 -2.94 -10.32
N GLY A 12 -12.40 -2.99 -9.78
CA GLY A 12 -12.92 -4.14 -9.03
C GLY A 12 -12.47 -4.20 -7.57
N TYR A 13 -11.67 -3.23 -7.09
CA TYR A 13 -11.26 -3.15 -5.70
C TYR A 13 -12.35 -2.52 -4.84
N ARG A 14 -12.49 -3.01 -3.60
CA ARG A 14 -13.37 -2.39 -2.60
C ARG A 14 -12.53 -1.61 -1.58
N PRO A 15 -13.00 -0.44 -1.09
CA PRO A 15 -12.32 0.28 -0.02
C PRO A 15 -12.15 -0.59 1.23
N LEU A 16 -11.12 -0.32 2.04
CA LEU A 16 -10.86 -1.09 3.26
C LEU A 16 -12.05 -1.08 4.23
N ALA A 17 -12.74 0.07 4.36
CA ALA A 17 -13.95 0.20 5.17
C ALA A 17 -15.05 -0.79 4.76
N ALA A 18 -15.14 -1.14 3.48
CA ALA A 18 -16.13 -2.08 2.97
C ALA A 18 -15.93 -3.52 3.50
N LEU A 19 -14.76 -3.87 4.05
CA LEU A 19 -14.57 -5.16 4.74
C LEU A 19 -15.48 -5.29 5.97
N GLY A 20 -15.70 -4.19 6.70
CA GLY A 20 -16.60 -4.16 7.85
C GLY A 20 -18.06 -4.30 7.41
N ASP A 21 -18.46 -3.50 6.42
CA ASP A 21 -19.84 -3.50 5.90
C ASP A 21 -20.23 -4.83 5.27
N ALA A 22 -19.29 -5.48 4.57
CA ALA A 22 -19.49 -6.79 3.95
C ALA A 22 -19.46 -7.96 4.95
N GLY A 23 -19.19 -7.72 6.24
CA GLY A 23 -19.04 -8.76 7.26
C GLY A 23 -17.75 -9.59 7.12
N LEU A 24 -16.87 -9.29 6.16
CA LEU A 24 -15.63 -10.03 5.97
C LEU A 24 -14.62 -9.80 7.10
N LEU A 25 -14.59 -8.59 7.68
CA LEU A 25 -13.79 -8.33 8.88
C LEU A 25 -14.30 -9.16 10.06
N TRP A 26 -15.63 -9.26 10.23
CA TRP A 26 -16.23 -10.15 11.24
C TRP A 26 -15.76 -11.60 11.02
N LEU A 27 -15.83 -12.10 9.78
CA LEU A 27 -15.46 -13.49 9.47
C LEU A 27 -13.99 -13.77 9.80
N PHE A 28 -13.09 -12.87 9.38
CA PHE A 28 -11.66 -13.00 9.66
C PHE A 28 -11.38 -12.99 11.16
N ASN A 29 -11.96 -12.03 11.89
CA ASN A 29 -11.85 -11.96 13.34
C ASN A 29 -12.38 -13.22 14.00
N ARG A 30 -13.62 -13.63 13.70
CA ARG A 30 -14.32 -14.74 14.34
C ARG A 30 -13.61 -16.09 14.17
N THR A 31 -13.06 -16.35 12.99
CA THR A 31 -12.51 -17.66 12.62
C THR A 31 -11.00 -17.76 12.85
N THR A 32 -10.27 -16.65 12.70
CA THR A 32 -8.80 -16.67 12.71
C THR A 32 -8.23 -16.01 13.95
N LEU A 33 -8.69 -14.82 14.33
CA LEU A 33 -8.01 -14.04 15.38
C LEU A 33 -8.61 -14.28 16.77
N HIS A 34 -9.94 -14.30 16.88
CA HIS A 34 -10.66 -14.43 18.15
C HIS A 34 -10.28 -15.69 18.95
N PRO A 35 -10.18 -16.89 18.34
CA PRO A 35 -9.74 -18.09 19.07
C PRO A 35 -8.31 -18.00 19.65
N ARG A 36 -7.52 -17.03 19.20
CA ARG A 36 -6.14 -16.79 19.64
C ARG A 36 -6.03 -15.60 20.61
N GLY A 37 -7.16 -15.07 21.10
CA GLY A 37 -7.19 -13.89 21.95
C GLY A 37 -6.75 -12.61 21.25
N LEU A 38 -6.89 -12.53 19.92
CA LEU A 38 -6.56 -11.35 19.10
C LEU A 38 -7.80 -10.83 18.38
N THR A 39 -7.83 -9.54 18.07
CA THR A 39 -8.83 -8.95 17.17
C THR A 39 -8.17 -7.90 16.26
N LEU A 40 -8.57 -7.86 14.99
CA LEU A 40 -8.21 -6.83 14.03
C LEU A 40 -9.23 -5.69 14.15
N ALA A 41 -8.76 -4.50 14.49
CA ALA A 41 -9.58 -3.29 14.60
C ALA A 41 -9.11 -2.24 13.60
N PHE A 42 -10.06 -1.54 12.97
CA PHE A 42 -9.78 -0.36 12.17
C PHE A 42 -9.70 0.87 13.06
N CYS A 43 -8.71 1.71 12.80
CA CYS A 43 -8.57 3.02 13.41
C CYS A 43 -9.24 4.02 12.48
N ALA A 44 -10.25 4.73 13.00
CA ALA A 44 -10.87 5.84 12.32
C ALA A 44 -10.38 7.16 12.93
N ASP A 45 -10.29 8.21 12.13
CA ASP A 45 -10.08 9.57 12.62
C ASP A 45 -11.38 10.19 13.19
N ASP A 46 -11.31 11.46 13.59
CA ASP A 46 -12.45 12.20 14.14
C ASP A 46 -13.59 12.41 13.12
N GLN A 47 -13.33 12.19 11.83
CA GLN A 47 -14.33 12.26 10.76
C GLN A 47 -14.96 10.89 10.46
N GLY A 48 -14.49 9.83 11.13
CA GLY A 48 -14.94 8.46 10.90
C GLY A 48 -14.24 7.77 9.73
N GLU A 49 -13.24 8.40 9.12
CA GLU A 49 -12.50 7.82 8.01
C GLU A 49 -11.45 6.83 8.51
N VAL A 50 -11.45 5.62 7.95
CA VAL A 50 -10.49 4.57 8.34
C VAL A 50 -9.10 4.92 7.81
N ASN A 51 -8.19 5.27 8.70
CA ASN A 51 -6.81 5.67 8.36
C ASN A 51 -5.75 4.62 8.72
N GLY A 52 -6.15 3.53 9.39
CA GLY A 52 -5.22 2.49 9.81
C GLY A 52 -5.91 1.25 10.38
N TRP A 53 -5.09 0.30 10.82
CA TRP A 53 -5.53 -0.90 11.49
C TRP A 53 -4.55 -1.30 12.59
N LYS A 54 -5.03 -2.02 13.59
CA LYS A 54 -4.19 -2.59 14.66
C LYS A 54 -4.70 -3.97 15.06
N LEU A 55 -3.78 -4.81 15.52
CA LEU A 55 -4.12 -6.02 16.26
C LEU A 55 -4.22 -5.67 17.74
N GLN A 56 -5.31 -6.06 18.38
CA GLN A 56 -5.57 -5.82 19.78
C GLN A 56 -5.66 -7.15 20.53
N PRO A 57 -4.83 -7.38 21.56
CA PRO A 57 -4.93 -8.56 22.41
C PRO A 57 -6.15 -8.47 23.33
N SER A 58 -6.69 -9.63 23.72
CA SER A 58 -7.71 -9.70 24.77
C SER A 58 -7.13 -9.23 26.10
N PRO A 59 -7.85 -8.40 26.89
CA PRO A 59 -7.35 -7.88 28.17
C PRO A 59 -6.93 -8.97 29.17
N ASP A 60 -7.60 -10.12 29.11
CA ASP A 60 -7.42 -11.28 29.99
C ASP A 60 -6.70 -12.46 29.31
N GLY A 61 -6.33 -12.31 28.04
CA GLY A 61 -5.76 -13.39 27.23
C GLY A 61 -6.79 -14.44 26.76
N GLU A 62 -8.06 -14.30 27.10
CA GLU A 62 -9.12 -15.21 26.68
C GLU A 62 -9.53 -14.97 25.21
N PRO A 63 -10.16 -15.96 24.55
CA PRO A 63 -10.71 -15.74 23.22
C PRO A 63 -11.74 -14.62 23.19
N TRP A 64 -11.65 -13.77 22.18
CA TRP A 64 -12.69 -12.77 21.93
C TRP A 64 -13.99 -13.46 21.51
N SER A 65 -15.12 -12.87 21.89
CA SER A 65 -16.44 -13.25 21.40
C SER A 65 -17.25 -12.01 21.04
N PHE A 66 -18.03 -12.09 19.97
CA PHE A 66 -19.04 -11.08 19.69
C PHE A 66 -20.28 -11.30 20.56
N ASP A 67 -21.00 -10.22 20.84
CA ASP A 67 -22.38 -10.31 21.31
C ASP A 67 -23.22 -11.17 20.33
N PRO A 68 -24.13 -12.04 20.80
CA PRO A 68 -24.90 -12.93 19.93
C PRO A 68 -25.65 -12.24 18.78
N THR A 69 -26.14 -11.01 18.98
CA THR A 69 -26.83 -10.25 17.91
C THR A 69 -25.85 -9.81 16.85
N LEU A 70 -24.70 -9.28 17.26
CA LEU A 70 -23.62 -8.87 16.35
C LEU A 70 -23.01 -10.08 15.62
N ASP A 71 -22.90 -11.23 16.29
CA ASP A 71 -22.37 -12.47 15.69
C ASP A 71 -23.29 -12.98 14.57
N ALA A 72 -24.60 -13.02 14.83
CA ALA A 72 -25.59 -13.42 13.84
C ALA A 72 -25.64 -12.47 12.63
N ASP A 73 -25.57 -11.16 12.88
CA ASP A 73 -25.54 -10.14 11.83
C ASP A 73 -24.26 -10.19 10.98
N GLY A 74 -23.10 -10.34 11.64
CA GLY A 74 -21.81 -10.51 10.98
C GLY A 74 -21.77 -11.74 10.08
N TYR A 75 -22.25 -12.88 10.60
CA TYR A 75 -22.37 -14.12 9.84
C TYR A 75 -23.21 -13.94 8.58
N ARG A 76 -24.41 -13.38 8.72
CA ARG A 76 -25.34 -13.16 7.60
C ARG A 76 -24.73 -12.27 6.51
N ARG A 77 -24.02 -11.20 6.88
CA ARG A 77 -23.37 -10.29 5.91
C ARG A 77 -22.19 -10.96 5.20
N ALA A 78 -21.37 -11.68 5.95
CA ALA A 78 -20.24 -12.43 5.40
C ALA A 78 -20.70 -13.51 4.41
N GLU A 79 -21.71 -14.29 4.78
CA GLU A 79 -22.29 -15.35 3.93
C GLU A 79 -22.87 -14.76 2.64
N ALA A 80 -23.67 -13.69 2.74
CA ALA A 80 -24.21 -13.02 1.56
C ALA A 80 -23.09 -12.51 0.62
N THR A 81 -22.01 -11.96 1.18
CA THR A 81 -20.87 -11.48 0.38
C THR A 81 -20.14 -12.61 -0.31
N LEU A 82 -19.88 -13.72 0.38
CA LEU A 82 -19.20 -14.89 -0.19
C LEU A 82 -20.07 -15.56 -1.26
N THR A 83 -21.36 -15.72 -1.02
CA THR A 83 -22.32 -16.27 -1.97
C THR A 83 -22.38 -15.42 -3.24
N ALA A 84 -22.44 -14.09 -3.11
CA ALA A 84 -22.41 -13.19 -4.27
C ALA A 84 -21.09 -13.30 -5.07
N ALA A 85 -19.94 -13.44 -4.39
CA ALA A 85 -18.66 -13.61 -5.05
C ALA A 85 -18.55 -14.95 -5.80
N LEU A 86 -19.05 -16.03 -5.20
CA LEU A 86 -19.05 -17.37 -5.80
C LEU A 86 -20.02 -17.52 -6.97
N ALA A 87 -21.13 -16.75 -6.97
CA ALA A 87 -22.04 -16.69 -8.11
C ALA A 87 -21.39 -16.08 -9.37
N GLY A 88 -20.22 -15.43 -9.22
CA GLY A 88 -19.52 -14.74 -10.28
C GLY A 88 -20.21 -13.43 -10.69
N PRO A 89 -19.60 -12.66 -11.60
CA PRO A 89 -20.31 -11.55 -12.23
C PRO A 89 -21.50 -12.15 -12.98
N THR A 90 -22.72 -11.88 -12.50
CA THR A 90 -23.94 -12.21 -13.25
C THR A 90 -23.76 -11.72 -14.67
N ALA A 91 -23.93 -12.62 -15.64
CA ALA A 91 -23.44 -12.54 -17.01
C ALA A 91 -24.08 -11.47 -17.92
N ASP A 92 -24.51 -10.34 -17.36
CA ASP A 92 -24.81 -9.12 -18.11
C ASP A 92 -24.01 -7.96 -17.50
N PRO A 93 -22.90 -7.53 -18.13
CA PRO A 93 -22.38 -6.20 -17.80
C PRO A 93 -23.50 -5.19 -18.09
N PRO A 94 -23.75 -4.21 -17.20
CA PRO A 94 -24.73 -3.17 -17.48
C PRO A 94 -24.38 -2.49 -18.81
N PRO A 95 -25.36 -2.05 -19.62
CA PRO A 95 -25.14 -1.31 -20.88
C PRO A 95 -24.43 0.05 -20.70
N PHE A 96 -23.89 0.30 -19.51
CA PHE A 96 -23.07 1.44 -19.13
C PHE A 96 -21.71 1.01 -18.57
N ALA A 97 -21.16 -0.13 -18.99
CA ALA A 97 -19.70 -0.28 -19.00
C ALA A 97 -19.17 0.81 -19.93
N GLU A 98 -18.96 1.99 -19.32
CA GLU A 98 -18.53 3.22 -19.94
C GLU A 98 -17.42 2.92 -20.93
N GLN A 99 -17.53 3.57 -22.09
CA GLN A 99 -16.46 3.70 -23.05
C GLN A 99 -15.22 4.18 -22.31
N ARG A 100 -14.39 3.25 -21.84
CA ARG A 100 -13.00 3.55 -21.52
C ARG A 100 -12.45 4.08 -22.83
N HIS A 101 -12.06 5.34 -22.82
CA HIS A 101 -11.23 5.87 -23.89
C HIS A 101 -9.96 5.01 -23.90
N GLU A 102 -9.94 3.99 -24.77
CA GLU A 102 -8.75 3.30 -25.25
C GLU A 102 -7.90 4.29 -26.06
N GLU A 103 -7.64 5.48 -25.51
CA GLU A 103 -6.60 6.33 -26.04
C GLU A 103 -5.29 5.62 -25.74
N ALA A 104 -4.79 4.94 -26.76
CA ALA A 104 -3.54 4.22 -26.71
C ALA A 104 -2.46 5.13 -26.11
N LEU A 105 -1.93 4.75 -24.94
CA LEU A 105 -0.83 5.48 -24.33
C LEU A 105 0.33 5.56 -25.32
N THR A 106 0.94 6.74 -25.42
CA THR A 106 2.08 6.96 -26.30
C THR A 106 3.36 7.13 -25.50
N CYS A 107 4.45 6.57 -26.00
CA CYS A 107 5.78 6.81 -25.48
C CYS A 107 6.17 8.28 -25.67
N ILE A 108 7.17 8.77 -24.92
CA ILE A 108 7.80 10.09 -25.16
C ILE A 108 8.14 10.30 -26.65
N CYS A 109 8.54 9.23 -27.35
CA CYS A 109 8.92 9.26 -28.76
C CYS A 109 7.74 9.30 -29.76
N GLY A 110 6.50 9.28 -29.26
CA GLY A 110 5.25 9.32 -30.03
C GLY A 110 4.73 7.96 -30.50
N ALA A 111 5.45 6.87 -30.27
CA ALA A 111 4.98 5.52 -30.62
C ALA A 111 3.96 5.00 -29.61
N PRO A 112 2.93 4.25 -30.03
CA PRO A 112 2.02 3.58 -29.12
C PRO A 112 2.76 2.57 -28.26
N VAL A 113 2.36 2.47 -26.98
CA VAL A 113 2.92 1.51 -26.04
C VAL A 113 1.83 0.59 -25.48
N GLU A 114 2.24 -0.63 -25.18
CA GLU A 114 1.43 -1.65 -24.52
C GLU A 114 2.12 -2.09 -23.23
N TRP A 115 1.32 -2.48 -22.23
CA TRP A 115 1.85 -3.09 -21.02
C TRP A 115 2.07 -4.58 -21.25
N VAL A 116 3.27 -5.05 -20.94
CA VAL A 116 3.60 -6.48 -20.99
C VAL A 116 3.85 -6.96 -19.57
N SER A 117 3.06 -7.94 -19.12
CA SER A 117 3.26 -8.66 -17.87
C SER A 117 3.44 -10.15 -18.18
N ARG A 118 4.66 -10.56 -18.51
CA ARG A 118 5.06 -11.97 -18.60
C ARG A 118 6.03 -12.27 -17.47
N THR A 119 6.16 -13.54 -17.09
CA THR A 119 7.01 -13.98 -15.98
C THR A 119 8.47 -13.55 -16.09
N GLU A 120 8.94 -13.29 -17.32
CA GLU A 120 10.32 -12.92 -17.63
C GLU A 120 10.48 -11.45 -18.04
N ASP A 121 9.37 -10.73 -18.24
CA ASP A 121 9.35 -9.38 -18.78
C ASP A 121 8.16 -8.59 -18.23
N PHE A 122 8.44 -7.53 -17.47
CA PHE A 122 7.43 -6.62 -16.94
C PHE A 122 7.72 -5.17 -17.35
N GLY A 123 6.68 -4.48 -17.83
CA GLY A 123 6.74 -3.05 -18.11
C GLY A 123 6.15 -2.64 -19.46
N TRP A 124 6.27 -1.35 -19.76
CA TRP A 124 5.82 -0.79 -21.03
C TRP A 124 6.74 -1.18 -22.18
N ARG A 125 6.15 -1.54 -23.32
CA ARG A 125 6.85 -1.80 -24.59
C ARG A 125 6.18 -1.05 -25.72
N HIS A 126 6.92 -0.71 -26.76
CA HIS A 126 6.28 -0.23 -27.99
C HIS A 126 5.47 -1.36 -28.59
N SER A 127 4.27 -1.04 -29.08
CA SER A 127 3.53 -1.99 -29.90
C SER A 127 4.40 -2.39 -31.11
N PRO A 128 4.46 -3.69 -31.48
CA PRO A 128 5.27 -4.16 -32.61
C PRO A 128 5.00 -3.42 -33.93
N ALA A 129 3.78 -2.89 -34.10
CA ALA A 129 3.37 -2.12 -35.27
C ALA A 129 4.06 -0.75 -35.40
N ALA A 130 4.65 -0.22 -34.32
CA ALA A 130 5.18 1.14 -34.30
C ALA A 130 6.52 1.32 -35.06
N GLY A 131 7.22 0.24 -35.40
CA GLY A 131 8.50 0.28 -36.13
C GLY A 131 9.62 1.08 -35.44
N ARG A 132 9.45 1.45 -34.17
CA ARG A 132 10.40 2.25 -33.37
C ARG A 132 10.95 1.43 -32.20
N SER A 133 12.23 1.64 -31.90
CA SER A 133 12.96 0.87 -30.89
C SER A 133 13.65 1.77 -29.87
N CYS A 134 12.92 2.61 -29.12
CA CYS A 134 13.56 3.15 -27.91
C CYS A 134 13.85 1.97 -26.98
N GLN A 135 15.06 1.92 -26.42
CA GLN A 135 15.51 0.81 -25.58
C GLN A 135 14.62 0.59 -24.34
N ARG A 136 13.91 1.63 -23.89
CA ARG A 136 12.90 1.55 -22.82
C ARG A 136 11.70 2.42 -23.19
N ALA A 137 10.52 1.82 -23.31
CA ALA A 137 9.30 2.60 -23.51
C ALA A 137 8.95 3.36 -22.22
N ARG A 138 8.60 4.64 -22.37
CA ARG A 138 8.21 5.52 -21.26
C ARG A 138 6.89 6.18 -21.66
N PRO A 139 5.74 5.71 -21.18
CA PRO A 139 4.47 6.34 -21.54
C PRO A 139 4.44 7.78 -21.02
N ARG A 140 3.83 8.67 -21.81
CA ARG A 140 3.45 9.99 -21.33
C ARG A 140 2.16 9.87 -20.54
N CYS A 141 2.08 10.56 -19.43
CA CYS A 141 0.80 10.75 -18.77
C CYS A 141 -0.15 11.54 -19.68
N PRO A 142 -1.41 11.11 -19.85
CA PRO A 142 -2.38 11.86 -20.64
C PRO A 142 -2.72 13.22 -20.01
N GLU A 143 -2.60 13.36 -18.68
CA GLU A 143 -2.98 14.58 -17.96
C GLU A 143 -1.88 15.65 -18.01
N CYS A 144 -0.65 15.31 -17.62
CA CYS A 144 0.44 16.30 -17.51
C CYS A 144 1.50 16.20 -18.60
N HIS A 145 1.38 15.23 -19.52
CA HIS A 145 2.30 14.99 -20.64
C HIS A 145 3.79 14.78 -20.28
N THR A 146 4.11 14.59 -18.99
CA THR A 146 5.47 14.28 -18.51
C THR A 146 5.66 12.78 -18.31
N PRO A 147 6.91 12.28 -18.39
CA PRO A 147 7.19 10.87 -18.14
C PRO A 147 7.33 10.60 -16.64
N HIS A 148 6.35 9.90 -16.08
CA HIS A 148 6.43 9.33 -14.74
C HIS A 148 5.93 7.89 -14.74
N ALA A 149 6.08 7.19 -13.61
CA ALA A 149 5.60 5.83 -13.46
C ALA A 149 4.07 5.83 -13.66
N LEU A 150 3.62 5.15 -14.71
CA LEU A 150 2.22 4.78 -14.93
C LEU A 150 2.14 3.28 -14.77
N LEU A 151 1.32 2.80 -13.84
CA LEU A 151 0.93 1.41 -13.78
C LEU A 151 -0.38 1.24 -14.54
N PRO A 152 -0.59 0.11 -15.23
CA PRO A 152 -1.84 -0.13 -15.94
C PRO A 152 -3.01 -0.17 -14.96
N GLY A 153 -4.06 0.58 -15.25
CA GLY A 153 -5.24 0.65 -14.39
C GLY A 153 -5.06 1.53 -13.15
N GLU A 154 -3.89 2.11 -12.91
CA GLU A 154 -3.73 3.09 -11.85
C GLU A 154 -3.87 4.52 -12.40
N PRO A 155 -4.56 5.41 -11.68
CA PRO A 155 -4.58 6.81 -12.04
C PRO A 155 -3.16 7.38 -11.98
N PRO A 156 -2.80 8.29 -12.91
CA PRO A 156 -1.48 8.88 -12.92
C PRO A 156 -1.20 9.65 -11.61
N MET A 157 -0.08 9.35 -10.95
CA MET A 157 0.39 10.14 -9.80
C MET A 157 1.04 11.46 -10.26
N CYS A 158 0.25 12.34 -10.89
CA CYS A 158 0.73 13.67 -11.26
C CYS A 158 0.86 14.53 -10.00
N GLY A 159 2.09 14.79 -9.55
CA GLY A 159 2.36 15.66 -8.39
C GLY A 159 1.98 17.14 -8.55
N GLY A 160 1.23 17.52 -9.60
CA GLY A 160 1.05 18.90 -10.04
C GLY A 160 -0.37 19.48 -10.01
N LEU A 161 -1.41 18.72 -9.63
CA LEU A 161 -2.81 19.19 -9.63
C LEU A 161 -3.52 18.96 -8.28
N ARG A 162 -2.86 19.31 -7.18
CA ARG A 162 -3.54 19.74 -5.95
C ARG A 162 -3.25 21.22 -5.75
N GLU A 163 -4.01 22.07 -6.43
CA GLU A 163 -4.00 23.51 -6.17
C GLU A 163 -4.42 23.77 -4.72
N GLY A 164 -3.55 24.46 -3.98
CA GLY A 164 -3.95 25.28 -2.84
C GLY A 164 -3.51 24.81 -1.44
N VAL A 165 -2.21 24.82 -1.15
CA VAL A 165 -1.63 25.54 0.02
C VAL A 165 -0.15 25.81 -0.30
N ILE A 166 0.20 27.07 -0.60
CA ILE A 166 1.60 27.51 -0.54
C ILE A 166 1.90 27.81 0.93
N VAL A 167 2.69 26.96 1.58
CA VAL A 167 3.42 27.32 2.81
C VAL A 167 4.82 27.76 2.38
N PRO A 168 5.31 28.94 2.79
CA PRO A 168 6.65 29.37 2.41
C PRO A 168 7.70 28.42 3.01
N ALA A 169 8.63 28.02 2.15
CA ALA A 169 9.75 27.15 2.47
C ALA A 169 10.65 27.77 3.56
N ALA A 170 10.81 27.05 4.67
CA ALA A 170 11.96 27.21 5.54
C ALA A 170 13.13 26.44 4.90
N THR A 171 14.12 27.18 4.43
CA THR A 171 15.39 26.65 3.92
C THR A 171 16.27 26.24 5.10
N GLU A 172 16.38 24.94 5.37
CA GLU A 172 17.57 24.37 6.01
C GLU A 172 18.31 23.53 4.97
N ALA A 173 19.53 23.97 4.64
CA ALA A 173 20.41 23.31 3.71
C ALA A 173 20.80 21.94 4.27
N THR A 174 20.36 20.87 3.59
CA THR A 174 20.92 19.54 3.78
C THR A 174 22.01 19.36 2.74
N ASP A 175 23.23 19.04 3.18
CA ASP A 175 24.35 18.70 2.28
C ASP A 175 23.95 17.56 1.32
N PRO A 176 24.28 17.66 0.02
CA PRO A 176 24.06 16.58 -0.91
C PRO A 176 24.97 15.40 -0.56
N LEU A 177 24.35 14.22 -0.40
CA LEU A 177 25.04 12.95 -0.19
C LEU A 177 25.98 12.65 -1.36
N THR A 178 27.29 12.69 -1.11
CA THR A 178 28.29 12.04 -1.96
C THR A 178 28.09 10.52 -1.83
N PRO A 179 27.82 9.78 -2.92
CA PRO A 179 27.84 8.32 -2.86
C PRO A 179 29.26 7.85 -2.49
N PRO A 180 29.41 6.81 -1.65
CA PRO A 180 30.74 6.25 -1.41
C PRO A 180 31.32 5.75 -2.73
N ALA A 181 32.63 5.96 -2.91
CA ALA A 181 33.37 5.55 -4.08
C ALA A 181 33.18 4.04 -4.34
N ASP A 182 33.06 3.70 -5.63
CA ASP A 182 33.01 2.32 -6.11
C ASP A 182 34.36 1.63 -5.84
N ASP A 183 34.44 0.91 -4.72
CA ASP A 183 35.50 -0.07 -4.48
C ASP A 183 35.09 -1.38 -5.18
N GLU A 184 35.47 -1.51 -6.45
CA GLU A 184 35.46 -2.79 -7.17
C GLU A 184 36.55 -3.70 -6.57
N GLU A 185 36.16 -4.66 -5.71
CA GLU A 185 36.65 -6.04 -5.72
C GLU A 185 36.20 -6.78 -4.44
N GLY A 186 35.27 -7.72 -4.60
CA GLY A 186 34.92 -8.67 -3.56
C GLY A 186 33.49 -9.18 -3.71
N ASN A 187 33.35 -10.38 -4.27
CA ASN A 187 32.10 -11.14 -4.45
C ASN A 187 31.50 -11.64 -3.11
N GLY A 188 31.41 -10.75 -2.12
CA GLY A 188 30.71 -10.98 -0.86
C GLY A 188 29.49 -10.08 -0.83
N VAL A 189 28.31 -10.68 -0.68
CA VAL A 189 27.07 -9.95 -0.41
C VAL A 189 27.30 -9.11 0.86
N ARG A 190 27.52 -7.80 0.70
CA ARG A 190 27.59 -6.86 1.82
C ARG A 190 26.17 -6.48 2.22
N VAL A 191 25.82 -6.76 3.47
CA VAL A 191 24.64 -6.19 4.12
C VAL A 191 24.94 -4.71 4.34
N ILE A 192 24.22 -3.83 3.65
CA ILE A 192 24.23 -2.39 3.95
C ILE A 192 22.96 -2.12 4.74
N SER A 193 23.09 -2.02 6.06
CA SER A 193 22.04 -1.52 6.95
C SER A 193 22.42 -0.10 7.39
N THR A 194 21.45 0.80 7.32
CA THR A 194 21.58 2.16 7.88
C THR A 194 20.36 2.45 8.74
N SER A 195 20.58 2.86 9.97
CA SER A 195 19.55 3.38 10.87
C SER A 195 19.74 4.88 11.05
N ARG A 196 18.67 5.65 10.89
CA ARG A 196 18.65 7.08 11.29
C ARG A 196 17.55 7.32 12.31
N VAL A 197 17.92 8.03 13.36
CA VAL A 197 16.99 8.51 14.39
C VAL A 197 16.69 9.97 14.08
N HIS A 198 15.45 10.25 13.70
CA HIS A 198 14.96 11.60 13.51
C HIS A 198 14.23 12.03 14.77
N ARG A 199 14.71 13.12 15.38
CA ARG A 199 13.89 13.92 16.29
C ARG A 199 13.13 14.89 15.40
N ASP A 200 11.99 14.44 14.90
CA ASP A 200 11.06 15.37 14.27
C ASP A 200 10.68 16.36 15.37
N GLY A 201 10.94 17.66 15.19
CA GLY A 201 10.89 18.70 16.23
C GLY A 201 9.50 18.98 16.84
N GLY A 202 8.58 18.02 16.79
CA GLY A 202 7.34 17.98 17.55
C GLY A 202 7.54 17.39 18.95
N PRO A 203 6.56 17.60 19.86
CA PRO A 203 6.79 17.46 21.30
C PRO A 203 7.11 16.05 21.81
N ASP A 204 6.68 14.93 21.20
CA ASP A 204 6.75 13.63 21.91
C ASP A 204 7.02 12.39 21.02
N GLY A 205 7.79 12.52 19.93
CA GLY A 205 8.01 11.40 19.00
C GLY A 205 9.47 11.15 18.62
N VAL A 206 9.92 9.90 18.73
CA VAL A 206 11.14 9.43 18.06
C VAL A 206 10.74 8.67 16.79
N ARG A 207 11.20 9.15 15.63
CA ARG A 207 11.04 8.44 14.36
C ARG A 207 12.32 7.66 14.04
N ILE A 208 12.18 6.34 13.93
CA ILE A 208 13.29 5.45 13.57
C ILE A 208 13.05 4.95 12.14
N VAL A 209 14.00 5.20 11.24
CA VAL A 209 13.98 4.68 9.88
C VAL A 209 15.13 3.69 9.73
N TYR A 210 14.79 2.42 9.48
CA TYR A 210 15.73 1.35 9.17
C TYR A 210 15.62 1.00 7.68
N THR A 211 16.73 1.13 6.96
CA THR A 211 16.83 0.75 5.56
C THR A 211 17.90 -0.31 5.42
N ALA A 212 17.54 -1.46 4.84
CA ALA A 212 18.47 -2.53 4.52
C ALA A 212 18.26 -3.02 3.10
N ARG A 213 19.36 -3.34 2.42
CA ARG A 213 19.35 -4.03 1.13
C ARG A 213 19.96 -5.41 1.33
N VAL A 214 19.11 -6.44 1.35
CA VAL A 214 19.53 -7.83 1.59
C VAL A 214 18.98 -8.77 0.52
N PRO A 215 19.66 -9.91 0.26
CA PRO A 215 19.07 -11.01 -0.49
C PRO A 215 17.74 -11.47 0.10
N ARG A 216 16.87 -12.02 -0.75
CA ARG A 216 15.49 -12.40 -0.37
C ARG A 216 15.45 -13.44 0.77
N ASP A 217 16.39 -14.39 0.77
CA ASP A 217 16.53 -15.41 1.80
C ASP A 217 17.01 -14.85 3.15
N GLN A 218 17.55 -13.64 3.18
CA GLN A 218 17.98 -12.94 4.39
C GLN A 218 16.96 -11.91 4.90
N GLY A 219 15.79 -11.79 4.24
CA GLY A 219 14.77 -10.80 4.60
C GLY A 219 14.30 -10.91 6.06
N PHE A 220 14.16 -12.13 6.58
CA PHE A 220 13.78 -12.35 7.98
C PHE A 220 14.87 -11.92 8.98
N ALA A 221 16.15 -12.13 8.64
CA ALA A 221 17.26 -11.73 9.49
C ALA A 221 17.37 -10.19 9.56
N ALA A 222 17.23 -9.50 8.42
CA ALA A 222 17.20 -8.04 8.38
C ALA A 222 16.00 -7.46 9.14
N PHE A 223 14.86 -8.14 9.08
CA PHE A 223 13.69 -7.75 9.87
C PHE A 223 13.94 -7.90 11.37
N ALA A 224 14.50 -9.03 11.82
CA ALA A 224 14.85 -9.23 13.23
C ALA A 224 15.85 -8.17 13.74
N GLU A 225 16.89 -7.87 12.95
CA GLU A 225 17.85 -6.80 13.26
C GLU A 225 17.15 -5.43 13.40
N ALA A 226 16.21 -5.11 12.51
CA ALA A 226 15.44 -3.87 12.60
C ALA A 226 14.66 -3.76 13.92
N PHE A 227 14.07 -4.85 14.40
CA PHE A 227 13.36 -4.87 15.69
C PHE A 227 14.29 -4.66 16.87
N GLU A 228 15.46 -5.30 16.89
CA GLU A 228 16.46 -5.10 17.95
C GLU A 228 16.93 -3.64 18.01
N ILE A 229 17.11 -3.00 16.85
CA ILE A 229 17.46 -1.57 16.77
C ILE A 229 16.32 -0.71 17.31
N ILE A 230 15.08 -0.98 16.91
CA ILE A 230 13.91 -0.22 17.39
C ILE A 230 13.78 -0.36 18.91
N ASP A 231 13.82 -1.58 19.45
CA ASP A 231 13.68 -1.83 20.89
C ASP A 231 14.78 -1.12 21.70
N ARG A 232 16.03 -1.22 21.24
CA ARG A 232 17.18 -0.53 21.85
C ARG A 232 17.01 0.99 21.86
N GLU A 233 16.59 1.58 20.74
CA GLU A 233 16.44 3.04 20.63
C GLU A 233 15.23 3.54 21.42
N THR A 234 14.12 2.80 21.45
CA THR A 234 12.96 3.10 22.30
C THR A 234 13.34 3.03 23.79
N GLY A 235 14.08 2.02 24.22
CA GLY A 235 14.58 1.93 25.59
C GLY A 235 15.57 3.04 25.96
N ASN A 236 16.38 3.50 25.00
CA ASN A 236 17.26 4.66 25.20
C ASN A 236 16.50 5.98 25.33
N ALA A 237 15.39 6.14 24.58
CA ALA A 237 14.53 7.32 24.67
C ALA A 237 13.87 7.38 26.07
N ALA A 238 13.26 6.29 26.52
CA ALA A 238 12.61 6.22 27.84
C ALA A 238 13.56 6.54 29.01
N ARG A 239 14.83 6.10 28.93
CA ARG A 239 15.85 6.40 29.96
C ARG A 239 16.32 7.86 30.01
N ARG A 240 16.06 8.66 28.97
CA ARG A 240 16.46 10.07 28.93
C ARG A 240 15.39 11.01 29.51
N GLU A 241 14.16 10.51 29.65
CA GLU A 241 13.01 11.28 30.14
C GLU A 241 12.78 11.13 31.66
N GLY A 242 13.40 10.11 32.29
CA GLY A 242 13.38 9.89 33.74
C GLY A 242 14.64 10.36 34.43
#